data_AF-A0A929J4P5-F1
#
_entry.id   AF-A0A929J4P5-F1
#
_cell.length_a   1.000
_cell.length_b   1.000
_cell.length_c   1.000
_cell.angle_alpha   90.00
_cell.angle_beta   90.00
_cell.angle_gamma   90.00
#
_symmetry.space_group_name_H-M   'P 1'
#
loop_
_entity.id
_entity.type
_entity.pdbx_description
1 polymer ?
#
loop_
_entity_poly.entity_id
_entity_poly.type
_entity_poly.pdbx_seq_one_letter_code
_entity_poly.pdbx_strand_id
1 'polypeptide(L)'
;MVNNRTSKKYCALFCFLLFVPLCSGAGWQEETAKRIPIQSLETVPESTGKTTVPLPELIYDSSEHFTDIDSANLDGLLERIGDSRLVLLGEATHGTAEFYDMRARISRELIEKKGFNIIAVEADWFDATSIDYFIRSPGHSPDMKASFKTKPFSGFPRWMWANHSVLAFTHWLKDYNQKINSTEDAVSFYGLDLYNMYSSIEAVLDYLQEVDPGAAESARWSYACLMPWADDPSLYSHNMQSGRYRGCRYEVFAVLQDLLKKRAYYIQQDRQRYFNAEQNARLVRNGERFFRTMYQANNNSWNQRDQNMLETLQAILNYRGQKSKAIIWAHNSHIGDARATDM
;
A
#
# COMPACT_ATOMS: atom_id res chain seq x y z
N MET A 1 -35.53 -21.66 -32.70
CA MET A 1 -34.41 -20.75 -32.40
C MET A 1 -34.73 -20.00 -31.12
N VAL A 2 -34.27 -20.50 -29.98
CA VAL A 2 -34.34 -19.82 -28.68
C VAL A 2 -32.95 -19.93 -28.09
N ASN A 3 -32.34 -18.78 -27.86
CA ASN A 3 -30.91 -18.63 -27.58
C ASN A 3 -30.69 -18.70 -26.05
N ASN A 4 -30.01 -19.76 -25.59
CA ASN A 4 -29.66 -19.99 -24.20
C ASN A 4 -28.51 -19.08 -23.76
N ARG A 5 -28.77 -18.13 -22.84
CA ARG A 5 -27.73 -17.43 -22.07
C ARG A 5 -27.40 -18.23 -20.81
N THR A 6 -26.25 -18.88 -20.80
CA THR A 6 -25.64 -19.49 -19.61
C THR A 6 -25.11 -18.39 -18.68
N SER A 7 -25.75 -18.24 -17.52
CA SER A 7 -25.27 -17.48 -16.37
C SER A 7 -24.06 -18.20 -15.75
N LYS A 8 -22.89 -17.54 -15.73
CA LYS A 8 -21.73 -17.95 -14.93
C LYS A 8 -22.00 -17.57 -13.47
N LYS A 9 -22.30 -18.57 -12.65
CA LYS A 9 -22.30 -18.43 -11.18
C LYS A 9 -20.84 -18.40 -10.71
N TYR A 10 -20.38 -17.24 -10.21
CA TYR A 10 -19.15 -17.17 -9.44
C TYR A 10 -19.46 -17.67 -8.02
N CYS A 11 -18.92 -18.85 -7.70
CA CYS A 11 -18.99 -19.42 -6.36
C CYS A 11 -17.86 -18.81 -5.52
N ALA A 12 -18.19 -17.99 -4.53
CA ALA A 12 -17.23 -17.52 -3.54
C ALA A 12 -16.97 -18.65 -2.55
N LEU A 13 -15.79 -19.25 -2.63
CA LEU A 13 -15.33 -20.26 -1.69
C LEU A 13 -14.74 -19.53 -0.47
N PHE A 14 -15.50 -19.48 0.64
CA PHE A 14 -14.96 -19.04 1.92
C PHE A 14 -14.09 -20.16 2.49
N CYS A 15 -12.78 -20.00 2.40
CA CYS A 15 -11.81 -20.82 3.10
C CYS A 15 -11.41 -20.05 4.37
N PHE A 16 -11.42 -20.70 5.54
CA PHE A 16 -10.94 -20.11 6.79
C PHE A 16 -9.47 -19.72 6.63
N LEU A 17 -9.20 -18.42 6.50
CA LEU A 17 -7.89 -17.83 6.28
C LEU A 17 -7.42 -17.14 7.58
N LEU A 18 -6.20 -17.41 8.01
CA LEU A 18 -5.54 -16.60 9.06
C LEU A 18 -4.94 -15.38 8.37
N PHE A 19 -5.47 -14.19 8.60
CA PHE A 19 -4.95 -12.93 8.06
C PHE A 19 -3.81 -12.39 8.94
N VAL A 20 -2.85 -11.69 8.33
CA VAL A 20 -1.90 -10.83 9.06
C VAL A 20 -2.27 -9.38 8.76
N PRO A 21 -3.26 -8.77 9.44
CA PRO A 21 -3.49 -7.36 9.26
C PRO A 21 -2.27 -6.58 9.74
N LEU A 22 -2.08 -5.39 9.19
CA LEU A 22 -1.05 -4.43 9.63
C LEU A 22 -1.08 -4.22 11.16
N CYS A 23 -2.28 -4.30 11.76
CA CYS A 23 -2.52 -4.23 13.20
C CYS A 23 -2.79 -5.61 13.85
N SER A 24 -1.87 -6.56 13.74
CA SER A 24 -1.90 -7.83 14.50
C SER A 24 -0.59 -8.09 15.25
N GLY A 25 -0.62 -9.04 16.20
CA GLY A 25 0.57 -9.48 16.93
C GLY A 25 1.67 -10.12 16.06
N ALA A 26 1.37 -10.45 14.81
CA ALA A 26 2.33 -10.86 13.78
C ALA A 26 2.80 -9.71 12.87
N GLY A 27 2.02 -8.61 12.77
CA GLY A 27 2.28 -7.47 11.89
C GLY A 27 3.11 -6.34 12.51
N TRP A 28 2.99 -6.08 13.83
CA TRP A 28 3.83 -5.10 14.53
C TRP A 28 3.76 -5.35 16.05
N GLN A 29 4.90 -5.31 16.75
CA GLN A 29 4.94 -5.28 18.22
C GLN A 29 5.60 -3.98 18.66
N GLU A 30 4.84 -3.07 19.24
CA GLU A 30 5.36 -1.87 19.87
C GLU A 30 5.61 -2.20 21.35
N GLU A 31 6.88 -2.24 21.78
CA GLU A 31 7.26 -2.54 23.19
C GLU A 31 6.72 -1.50 24.18
N THR A 32 6.43 -0.29 23.71
CA THR A 32 5.89 0.83 24.48
C THR A 32 4.38 1.02 24.36
N ALA A 33 3.71 0.31 23.43
CA ALA A 33 2.27 0.26 23.46
C ALA A 33 1.89 -0.48 24.73
N LYS A 34 1.39 0.25 25.73
CA LYS A 34 0.61 -0.38 26.79
C LYS A 34 -0.46 -1.19 26.07
N ARG A 35 -0.31 -2.50 26.02
CA ARG A 35 -1.42 -3.41 25.74
C ARG A 35 -2.49 -2.98 26.73
N ILE A 36 -3.52 -2.30 26.25
CA ILE A 36 -4.78 -2.28 26.97
C ILE A 36 -5.17 -3.75 27.00
N PRO A 37 -5.16 -4.41 28.18
CA PRO A 37 -5.47 -5.82 28.24
C PRO A 37 -6.88 -5.98 27.66
N ILE A 38 -7.03 -6.83 26.64
CA ILE A 38 -8.36 -7.21 26.12
C ILE A 38 -9.17 -7.95 27.22
N GLN A 39 -8.52 -8.32 28.33
CA GLN A 39 -9.18 -8.72 29.57
C GLN A 39 -10.09 -7.65 30.22
N SER A 40 -10.21 -6.44 29.67
CA SER A 40 -11.28 -5.51 30.07
C SER A 40 -12.52 -5.54 29.15
N LEU A 41 -12.55 -6.38 28.12
CA LEU A 41 -13.74 -6.64 27.30
C LEU A 41 -14.36 -8.02 27.57
N GLU A 42 -13.61 -8.94 28.18
CA GLU A 42 -14.16 -10.17 28.73
C GLU A 42 -14.70 -9.88 30.13
N THR A 43 -16.02 -9.94 30.26
CA THR A 43 -16.84 -9.52 31.41
C THR A 43 -17.07 -8.01 31.50
N VAL A 44 -17.77 -7.45 30.50
CA VAL A 44 -18.82 -6.49 30.86
C VAL A 44 -19.74 -7.26 31.83
N PRO A 45 -19.85 -6.89 33.12
CA PRO A 45 -20.84 -7.52 33.97
C PRO A 45 -22.17 -7.34 33.25
N GLU A 46 -22.90 -8.43 33.00
CA GLU A 46 -24.28 -8.37 32.53
C GLU A 46 -24.96 -7.30 33.37
N SER A 47 -25.23 -6.14 32.76
CA SER A 47 -25.85 -5.06 33.48
C SER A 47 -27.24 -5.55 33.81
N THR A 48 -27.43 -5.95 35.06
CA THR A 48 -28.74 -6.33 35.62
C THR A 48 -29.72 -5.15 35.62
N GLY A 49 -29.30 -3.96 35.17
CA GLY A 49 -30.17 -2.89 34.71
C GLY A 49 -30.44 -3.01 33.21
N LYS A 50 -31.71 -3.18 32.84
CA LYS A 50 -32.18 -2.95 31.46
C LYS A 50 -31.72 -1.55 31.02
N THR A 51 -30.75 -1.46 30.13
CA THR A 51 -30.52 -0.24 29.36
C THR A 51 -31.82 0.08 28.62
N THR A 52 -32.48 1.15 29.00
CA THR A 52 -33.76 1.57 28.41
C THR A 52 -33.59 2.19 27.03
N VAL A 53 -32.35 2.53 26.65
CA VAL A 53 -31.97 3.18 25.40
C VAL A 53 -31.47 2.12 24.40
N PRO A 54 -32.09 1.97 23.23
CA PRO A 54 -31.63 1.06 22.18
C PRO A 54 -30.23 1.39 21.66
N LEU A 55 -29.47 0.39 21.22
CA LEU A 55 -28.13 0.57 20.63
C LEU A 55 -28.07 1.63 19.51
N PRO A 56 -29.03 1.71 18.57
CA PRO A 56 -29.02 2.76 17.55
C PRO A 56 -29.09 4.18 18.12
N GLU A 57 -29.81 4.39 19.22
CA GLU A 57 -29.93 5.70 19.89
C GLU A 57 -28.62 6.05 20.60
N LEU A 58 -27.98 5.07 21.25
CA LEU A 58 -26.63 5.25 21.80
C LEU A 58 -25.59 5.61 20.74
N ILE A 59 -25.63 4.96 19.57
CA ILE A 59 -24.74 5.29 18.44
C ILE A 59 -25.01 6.72 17.96
N TYR A 60 -26.29 7.09 17.80
CA TYR A 60 -26.68 8.43 17.36
C TYR A 60 -26.17 9.50 18.33
N ASP A 61 -26.43 9.34 19.63
CA ASP A 61 -26.04 10.29 20.68
C ASP A 61 -24.51 10.38 20.86
N SER A 62 -23.79 9.30 20.57
CA SER A 62 -22.32 9.26 20.67
C SER A 62 -21.60 9.64 19.38
N SER A 63 -22.33 9.88 18.29
CA SER A 63 -21.73 10.18 16.98
C SER A 63 -21.45 11.67 16.79
N GLU A 64 -20.39 11.97 16.05
CA GLU A 64 -20.11 13.33 15.59
C GLU A 64 -20.87 13.55 14.27
N HIS A 65 -21.94 14.34 14.34
CA HIS A 65 -22.83 14.60 13.20
C HIS A 65 -22.23 15.64 12.27
N PHE A 66 -22.33 15.39 10.96
CA PHE A 66 -21.99 16.35 9.91
C PHE A 66 -22.90 16.16 8.71
N THR A 67 -23.16 17.23 7.96
CA THR A 67 -24.03 17.22 6.77
C THR A 67 -23.27 16.91 5.50
N ASP A 68 -22.00 17.28 5.45
CA ASP A 68 -21.09 17.04 4.33
C ASP A 68 -19.64 16.95 4.81
N ILE A 69 -18.77 16.43 3.95
CA ILE A 69 -17.36 16.15 4.29
C ILE A 69 -16.58 17.42 4.62
N ASP A 70 -16.88 18.54 3.96
CA ASP A 70 -16.16 19.80 4.16
C ASP A 70 -16.56 20.44 5.50
N SER A 71 -17.82 20.27 5.93
CA SER A 71 -18.33 20.75 7.20
C SER A 71 -17.98 19.86 8.41
N ALA A 72 -17.39 18.68 8.19
CA ALA A 72 -17.10 17.74 9.27
C ALA A 72 -16.09 18.33 10.27
N ASN A 73 -16.48 18.43 11.54
CA ASN A 73 -15.56 18.82 12.61
C ASN A 73 -14.65 17.62 12.94
N LEU A 74 -13.35 17.78 12.70
CA LEU A 74 -12.36 16.72 12.93
C LEU A 74 -11.56 16.90 14.22
N ASP A 75 -11.83 17.93 15.04
CA ASP A 75 -11.04 18.22 16.23
C ASP A 75 -11.07 17.07 17.24
N GLY A 76 -12.25 16.47 17.47
CA GLY A 76 -12.39 15.30 18.35
C GLY A 76 -11.64 14.07 17.82
N LEU A 77 -11.64 13.86 16.50
CA LEU A 77 -10.84 12.80 15.86
C LEU A 77 -9.34 13.05 16.04
N LEU A 78 -8.87 14.28 15.81
CA LEU A 78 -7.46 14.65 15.94
C LEU A 78 -6.96 14.55 17.39
N GLU A 79 -7.83 14.83 18.36
CA GLU A 79 -7.54 14.61 19.78
C GLU A 79 -7.35 13.12 20.07
N ARG A 80 -8.27 12.26 19.64
CA ARG A 80 -8.16 10.80 19.80
C ARG A 80 -6.94 10.19 19.12
N ILE A 81 -6.54 10.72 17.96
CA ILE A 81 -5.31 10.31 17.27
C ILE A 81 -4.07 10.67 18.11
N GLY A 82 -4.14 11.76 18.89
CA GLY A 82 -3.08 12.15 19.82
C GLY A 82 -1.73 12.33 19.13
N ASP A 83 -0.71 11.65 19.66
CA ASP A 83 0.68 11.67 19.19
C ASP A 83 1.05 10.48 18.30
N SER A 84 0.05 9.69 17.85
CA SER A 84 0.30 8.54 17.00
C SER A 84 1.14 8.90 15.78
N ARG A 85 2.11 8.03 15.48
CA ARG A 85 2.96 8.17 14.30
C ARG A 85 2.37 7.54 13.05
N LEU A 86 1.44 6.60 13.22
CA LEU A 86 0.78 5.87 12.15
C LEU A 86 -0.73 6.04 12.30
N VAL A 87 -1.39 6.43 11.22
CA VAL A 87 -2.86 6.49 11.13
C VAL A 87 -3.27 5.69 9.91
N LEU A 88 -4.06 4.64 10.13
CA LEU A 88 -4.54 3.77 9.07
C LEU A 88 -5.99 4.15 8.77
N LEU A 89 -6.23 4.66 7.56
CA LEU A 89 -7.52 5.14 7.09
C LEU A 89 -8.13 4.12 6.12
N GLY A 90 -9.16 3.45 6.63
CA GLY A 90 -9.87 2.39 5.95
C GLY A 90 -10.94 2.87 4.99
N GLU A 91 -11.40 1.96 4.15
CA GLU A 91 -12.63 2.12 3.38
C GLU A 91 -13.39 0.79 3.31
N ALA A 92 -14.72 0.89 3.26
CA ALA A 92 -15.59 -0.29 3.15
C ALA A 92 -15.74 -0.76 1.70
N THR A 93 -15.52 0.12 0.72
CA THR A 93 -15.46 -0.23 -0.71
C THR A 93 -14.46 0.68 -1.42
N HIS A 94 -13.85 0.20 -2.51
CA HIS A 94 -12.94 0.98 -3.34
C HIS A 94 -13.63 1.90 -4.37
N GLY A 95 -14.97 1.91 -4.42
CA GLY A 95 -15.74 2.58 -5.48
C GLY A 95 -16.52 3.83 -5.04
N THR A 96 -16.46 4.17 -3.76
CA THR A 96 -17.28 5.23 -3.15
C THR A 96 -16.47 6.51 -3.04
N ALA A 97 -16.87 7.57 -3.76
CA ALA A 97 -16.15 8.84 -3.81
C ALA A 97 -15.98 9.48 -2.42
N GLU A 98 -17.02 9.40 -1.60
CA GLU A 98 -17.07 9.95 -0.24
C GLU A 98 -15.98 9.36 0.67
N PHE A 99 -15.58 8.10 0.46
CA PHE A 99 -14.45 7.51 1.21
C PHE A 99 -13.11 8.11 0.77
N TYR A 100 -12.91 8.41 -0.50
CA TYR A 100 -11.70 9.11 -0.95
C TYR A 100 -11.67 10.55 -0.44
N ASP A 101 -12.79 11.26 -0.56
CA ASP A 101 -12.89 12.67 -0.17
C ASP A 101 -12.72 12.85 1.34
N MET A 102 -13.32 11.96 2.15
CA MET A 102 -13.15 12.00 3.61
C MET A 102 -11.73 11.62 4.03
N ARG A 103 -11.13 10.59 3.43
CA ARG A 103 -9.71 10.26 3.69
C ARG A 103 -8.78 11.39 3.30
N ALA A 104 -9.04 12.08 2.19
CA ALA A 104 -8.32 13.28 1.78
C ALA A 104 -8.50 14.42 2.80
N ARG A 105 -9.74 14.69 3.24
CA ARG A 105 -10.05 15.70 4.27
C ARG A 105 -9.31 15.45 5.57
N ILE A 106 -9.33 14.22 6.09
CA ILE A 106 -8.60 13.82 7.31
C ILE A 106 -7.10 13.94 7.08
N SER A 107 -6.60 13.50 5.92
CA SER A 107 -5.15 13.53 5.64
C SER A 107 -4.60 14.95 5.58
N ARG A 108 -5.36 15.90 5.03
CA ARG A 108 -5.01 17.33 5.03
C ARG A 108 -4.80 17.86 6.44
N GLU A 109 -5.74 17.59 7.36
CA GLU A 109 -5.64 18.01 8.77
C GLU A 109 -4.43 17.37 9.48
N LEU A 110 -4.19 16.09 9.24
CA LEU A 110 -3.05 15.39 9.84
C LEU A 110 -1.72 15.96 9.34
N ILE A 111 -1.64 16.31 8.06
CA ILE A 111 -0.46 16.96 7.48
C ILE A 111 -0.26 18.35 8.10
N GLU A 112 -1.29 19.20 8.06
CA GLU A 112 -1.20 20.60 8.49
C GLU A 112 -1.04 20.77 10.01
N LYS A 113 -1.79 20.00 10.82
CA LYS A 113 -1.86 20.19 12.27
C LYS A 113 -1.01 19.20 13.08
N LYS A 114 -0.72 18.01 12.53
CA LYS A 114 -0.06 16.92 13.28
C LYS A 114 1.30 16.49 12.70
N GLY A 115 1.75 17.12 11.62
CA GLY A 115 3.07 16.92 11.03
C GLY A 115 3.24 15.59 10.29
N PHE A 116 2.16 15.03 9.75
CA PHE A 116 2.27 13.86 8.88
C PHE A 116 2.90 14.24 7.55
N ASN A 117 3.84 13.42 7.06
CA ASN A 117 4.59 13.71 5.84
C ASN A 117 4.76 12.50 4.92
N ILE A 118 4.04 11.41 5.20
CA ILE A 118 4.01 10.21 4.37
C ILE A 118 2.54 9.87 4.10
N ILE A 119 2.17 9.79 2.82
CA ILE A 119 0.96 9.12 2.36
C ILE A 119 1.39 7.79 1.75
N ALA A 120 0.92 6.68 2.30
CA ALA A 120 1.16 5.34 1.78
C ALA A 120 -0.18 4.71 1.39
N VAL A 121 -0.30 4.21 0.16
CA VAL A 121 -1.57 3.72 -0.38
C VAL A 121 -1.48 2.26 -0.80
N GLU A 122 -2.60 1.55 -0.74
CA GLU A 122 -2.80 0.22 -1.34
C GLU A 122 -2.83 0.30 -2.89
N ALA A 123 -1.72 0.75 -3.45
CA ALA A 123 -1.45 0.81 -4.87
C ALA A 123 -0.01 0.38 -5.16
N ASP A 124 0.29 0.12 -6.42
CA ASP A 124 1.61 -0.31 -6.86
C ASP A 124 2.69 0.74 -6.59
N TRP A 125 3.84 0.28 -6.10
CA TRP A 125 5.00 1.13 -5.77
C TRP A 125 5.43 2.03 -6.94
N PHE A 126 5.59 1.44 -8.12
CA PHE A 126 6.04 2.17 -9.31
C PHE A 126 5.04 3.24 -9.75
N ASP A 127 3.75 2.92 -9.73
CA ASP A 127 2.70 3.85 -10.12
C ASP A 127 2.58 5.01 -9.12
N ALA A 128 2.67 4.73 -7.82
CA ALA A 128 2.70 5.74 -6.77
C ALA A 128 3.91 6.67 -6.87
N THR A 129 5.06 6.18 -7.38
CA THR A 129 6.25 7.01 -7.65
C THR A 129 5.94 8.12 -8.66
N SER A 130 5.02 7.91 -9.61
CA SER A 130 4.59 8.95 -10.55
C SER A 130 3.88 10.11 -9.85
N ILE A 131 3.04 9.81 -8.85
CA ILE A 131 2.37 10.81 -8.02
C ILE A 131 3.39 11.53 -7.15
N ASP A 132 4.26 10.78 -6.47
CA ASP A 132 5.29 11.34 -5.58
C ASP A 132 6.19 12.34 -6.30
N TYR A 133 6.57 12.01 -7.53
CA TYR A 133 7.29 12.90 -8.41
C TYR A 133 6.49 14.16 -8.76
N PHE A 134 5.22 13.98 -9.17
CA PHE A 134 4.33 15.10 -9.53
C PHE A 134 4.14 16.09 -8.37
N ILE A 135 3.98 15.60 -7.14
CA ILE A 135 3.73 16.44 -5.97
C ILE A 135 4.99 17.11 -5.41
N ARG A 136 6.20 16.61 -5.75
CA ARG A 136 7.48 17.18 -5.29
C ARG A 136 8.22 18.01 -6.34
N SER A 137 7.80 17.97 -7.61
CA SER A 137 8.45 18.73 -8.69
C SER A 137 8.01 20.20 -8.71
N PRO A 138 8.93 21.17 -8.48
CA PRO A 138 8.61 22.58 -8.61
C PRO A 138 8.43 22.96 -10.09
N GLY A 139 7.28 23.55 -10.43
CA GLY A 139 7.04 24.27 -11.69
C GLY A 139 7.50 23.56 -12.99
N HIS A 140 6.56 22.87 -13.65
CA HIS A 140 6.71 22.07 -14.88
C HIS A 140 7.24 20.65 -14.65
N SER A 141 6.42 19.65 -15.03
CA SER A 141 6.83 18.25 -15.13
C SER A 141 8.08 18.16 -15.98
N PRO A 142 9.23 17.75 -15.42
CA PRO A 142 10.33 17.30 -16.25
C PRO A 142 9.88 16.03 -16.98
N ASP A 143 10.51 15.80 -18.13
CA ASP A 143 10.13 14.85 -19.17
C ASP A 143 10.30 13.38 -18.71
N MET A 144 9.54 12.95 -17.71
CA MET A 144 9.49 11.57 -17.23
C MET A 144 8.56 10.68 -18.10
N LYS A 145 8.02 11.24 -19.20
CA LYS A 145 7.39 10.45 -20.27
C LYS A 145 8.34 9.37 -20.80
N ALA A 146 9.65 9.56 -20.68
CA ALA A 146 10.64 8.56 -21.08
C ALA A 146 10.65 7.30 -20.19
N SER A 147 10.31 7.40 -18.89
CA SER A 147 10.41 6.28 -17.93
C SER A 147 9.08 5.56 -17.69
N PHE A 148 7.94 6.27 -17.78
CA PHE A 148 6.61 5.64 -17.69
C PHE A 148 6.15 5.16 -19.07
N LYS A 149 6.63 3.98 -19.48
CA LYS A 149 6.20 3.33 -20.73
C LYS A 149 4.69 3.02 -20.75
N THR A 150 4.08 2.90 -19.58
CA THR A 150 2.65 2.63 -19.37
C THR A 150 1.99 3.76 -18.57
N LYS A 151 0.65 3.90 -18.69
CA LYS A 151 -0.10 4.84 -17.86
C LYS A 151 -0.07 4.36 -16.40
N PRO A 152 0.24 5.22 -15.41
CA PRO A 152 0.15 4.84 -14.01
C PRO A 152 -1.24 4.28 -13.65
N PHE A 153 -1.27 3.32 -12.73
CA PHE A 153 -2.46 2.63 -12.23
C PHE A 153 -3.19 1.77 -13.27
N SER A 154 -2.50 1.36 -14.35
CA SER A 154 -3.09 0.45 -15.35
C SER A 154 -3.31 -0.97 -14.82
N GLY A 155 -2.64 -1.36 -13.73
CA GLY A 155 -2.85 -2.64 -13.03
C GLY A 155 -4.16 -2.68 -12.23
N PHE A 156 -4.82 -1.54 -12.02
CA PHE A 156 -6.06 -1.43 -11.28
C PHE A 156 -7.22 -1.01 -12.19
N PRO A 157 -8.47 -1.31 -11.81
CA PRO A 157 -9.61 -0.65 -12.42
C PRO A 157 -9.47 0.87 -12.30
N ARG A 158 -9.64 1.59 -13.41
CA ARG A 158 -9.41 3.04 -13.49
C ARG A 158 -10.07 3.83 -12.36
N TRP A 159 -11.28 3.44 -11.96
CA TRP A 159 -12.06 4.11 -10.92
C TRP A 159 -11.41 4.05 -9.52
N MET A 160 -10.51 3.10 -9.25
CA MET A 160 -9.91 2.91 -7.94
C MET A 160 -8.86 3.99 -7.60
N TRP A 161 -7.87 4.20 -8.47
CA TRP A 161 -6.79 5.17 -8.21
C TRP A 161 -6.70 6.30 -9.23
N ALA A 162 -7.23 6.12 -10.44
CA ALA A 162 -7.27 7.13 -11.49
C ALA A 162 -8.66 7.82 -11.55
N ASN A 163 -9.10 8.35 -10.41
CA ASN A 163 -10.36 9.07 -10.24
C ASN A 163 -10.16 10.55 -9.86
N HIS A 164 -11.25 11.33 -9.86
CA HIS A 164 -11.20 12.77 -9.60
C HIS A 164 -10.82 13.12 -8.15
N SER A 165 -11.25 12.34 -7.16
CA SER A 165 -10.94 12.57 -5.75
C SER A 165 -9.44 12.44 -5.48
N VAL A 166 -8.81 11.38 -6.00
CA VAL A 166 -7.35 11.20 -5.92
C VAL A 166 -6.64 12.32 -6.67
N LEU A 167 -7.09 12.68 -7.88
CA LEU A 167 -6.51 13.80 -8.63
C LEU A 167 -6.54 15.10 -7.83
N ALA A 168 -7.69 15.48 -7.29
CA ALA A 168 -7.85 16.67 -6.47
C ALA A 168 -6.92 16.66 -5.25
N PHE A 169 -6.81 15.52 -4.56
CA PHE A 169 -5.90 15.37 -3.42
C PHE A 169 -4.43 15.49 -3.81
N THR A 170 -4.00 14.91 -4.93
CA THR A 170 -2.61 15.04 -5.42
C THR A 170 -2.25 16.48 -5.80
N HIS A 171 -3.19 17.23 -6.37
CA HIS A 171 -3.00 18.66 -6.63
C HIS A 171 -2.85 19.46 -5.33
N TRP A 172 -3.70 19.18 -4.34
CA TRP A 172 -3.56 19.81 -3.02
C TRP A 172 -2.21 19.49 -2.37
N LEU A 173 -1.75 18.23 -2.44
CA LEU A 173 -0.43 17.82 -1.94
C LEU A 173 0.71 18.58 -2.62
N LYS A 174 0.60 18.77 -3.94
CA LYS A 174 1.56 19.55 -4.71
C LYS A 174 1.62 21.01 -4.25
N ASP A 175 0.46 21.64 -4.10
CA ASP A 175 0.35 23.03 -3.65
C ASP A 175 0.84 23.21 -2.20
N TYR A 176 0.61 22.21 -1.35
CA TYR A 176 1.15 22.16 0.01
C TYR A 176 2.69 22.05 -0.02
N ASN A 177 3.23 21.10 -0.79
CA ASN A 177 4.67 20.88 -0.88
C ASN A 177 5.45 22.08 -1.45
N GLN A 178 4.84 22.89 -2.32
CA GLN A 178 5.45 24.14 -2.82
C GLN A 178 5.75 25.15 -1.71
N LYS A 179 5.08 25.05 -0.55
CA LYS A 179 5.31 25.92 0.62
C LYS A 179 6.40 25.38 1.54
N ILE A 180 6.88 24.16 1.30
CA ILE A 180 7.87 23.48 2.14
C ILE A 180 9.26 23.69 1.54
N ASN A 181 10.16 24.30 2.31
CA ASN A 181 11.51 24.64 1.84
C ASN A 181 12.48 23.44 1.81
N SER A 182 12.16 22.36 2.53
CA SER A 182 13.00 21.17 2.68
C SER A 182 12.38 20.00 1.94
N THR A 183 13.16 19.38 1.06
CA THR A 183 12.74 18.16 0.34
C THR A 183 12.52 16.98 1.27
N GLU A 184 13.16 16.96 2.45
CA GLU A 184 13.00 15.91 3.46
C GLU A 184 11.71 16.07 4.27
N ASP A 185 11.24 17.31 4.46
CA ASP A 185 10.02 17.62 5.19
C ASP A 185 8.78 17.59 4.30
N ALA A 186 8.96 17.73 2.99
CA ALA A 186 7.88 17.64 2.01
C ALA A 186 7.14 16.28 2.10
N VAL A 187 5.83 16.34 1.90
CA VAL A 187 4.97 15.15 1.89
C VAL A 187 5.39 14.26 0.72
N SER A 188 5.54 12.96 0.99
CA SER A 188 5.85 11.96 -0.02
C SER A 188 4.73 10.95 -0.15
N PHE A 189 4.59 10.41 -1.37
CA PHE A 189 3.54 9.47 -1.74
C PHE A 189 4.15 8.11 -2.08
N TYR A 190 3.66 7.04 -1.48
CA TYR A 190 4.21 5.70 -1.67
C TYR A 190 3.12 4.68 -1.93
N GLY A 191 3.44 3.68 -2.76
CA GLY A 191 2.61 2.50 -2.94
C GLY A 191 3.07 1.40 -1.99
N LEU A 192 2.14 0.53 -1.57
CA LEU A 192 2.43 -0.61 -0.68
C LEU A 192 2.20 -1.96 -1.38
N ASP A 193 1.56 -1.97 -2.54
CA ASP A 193 1.10 -3.18 -3.22
C ASP A 193 2.14 -3.76 -4.19
N LEU A 194 1.86 -4.96 -4.72
CA LEU A 194 2.82 -5.81 -5.43
C LEU A 194 2.41 -6.30 -6.84
N TYR A 195 1.37 -5.74 -7.44
CA TYR A 195 0.81 -6.23 -8.69
C TYR A 195 1.67 -5.90 -9.91
N ASN A 196 2.26 -4.70 -9.99
CA ASN A 196 2.98 -4.24 -11.18
C ASN A 196 4.46 -4.68 -11.22
N MET A 197 4.69 -6.00 -11.33
CA MET A 197 6.05 -6.56 -11.41
C MET A 197 6.84 -6.07 -12.64
N TYR A 198 6.20 -5.92 -13.79
CA TYR A 198 6.89 -5.52 -15.02
C TYR A 198 7.52 -4.14 -14.90
N SER A 199 6.73 -3.16 -14.47
CA SER A 199 7.24 -1.79 -14.36
C SER A 199 8.29 -1.69 -13.25
N SER A 200 8.20 -2.52 -12.20
CA SER A 200 9.25 -2.64 -11.20
C SER A 200 10.54 -3.28 -11.74
N ILE A 201 10.46 -4.26 -12.64
CA ILE A 201 11.65 -4.79 -13.32
C ILE A 201 12.31 -3.69 -14.14
N GLU A 202 11.55 -2.99 -14.98
CA GLU A 202 12.06 -1.90 -15.81
C GLU A 202 12.70 -0.80 -14.95
N ALA A 203 12.08 -0.42 -13.83
CA ALA A 203 12.65 0.58 -12.91
C ALA A 203 14.02 0.17 -12.36
N VAL A 204 14.20 -1.12 -12.03
CA VAL A 204 15.50 -1.64 -11.57
C VAL A 204 16.53 -1.63 -12.70
N LEU A 205 16.12 -2.07 -13.90
CA LEU A 205 17.01 -2.13 -15.07
C LEU A 205 17.46 -0.75 -15.52
N ASP A 206 16.54 0.23 -15.56
CA ASP A 206 16.82 1.62 -15.93
C ASP A 206 17.77 2.27 -14.91
N TYR A 207 17.52 2.07 -13.62
CA TYR A 207 18.43 2.55 -12.57
C TYR A 207 19.84 1.98 -12.74
N LEU A 208 19.96 0.65 -12.87
CA LEU A 208 21.25 -0.02 -13.02
C LEU A 208 21.95 0.38 -14.32
N GLN A 209 21.20 0.60 -15.41
CA GLN A 209 21.77 1.00 -16.70
C GLN A 209 22.57 2.30 -16.60
N GLU A 210 22.16 3.22 -15.71
CA GLU A 210 22.85 4.47 -15.49
C GLU A 210 24.03 4.34 -14.50
N VAL A 211 23.85 3.58 -13.41
CA VAL A 211 24.81 3.60 -12.28
C VAL A 211 25.79 2.42 -12.26
N ASP A 212 25.42 1.28 -12.86
CA ASP A 212 26.23 0.06 -12.95
C ASP A 212 25.79 -0.79 -14.16
N PRO A 213 26.23 -0.44 -15.39
CA PRO A 213 25.81 -1.13 -16.62
C PRO A 213 26.09 -2.64 -16.64
N GLY A 214 27.15 -3.10 -15.96
CA GLY A 214 27.47 -4.53 -15.83
C GLY A 214 26.47 -5.27 -14.95
N ALA A 215 26.05 -4.64 -13.84
CA ALA A 215 24.94 -5.17 -13.04
C ALA A 215 23.61 -5.14 -13.81
N ALA A 216 23.37 -4.12 -14.65
CA ALA A 216 22.18 -4.04 -15.49
C ALA A 216 22.08 -5.23 -16.48
N GLU A 217 23.20 -5.62 -17.10
CA GLU A 217 23.27 -6.79 -17.98
C GLU A 217 22.96 -8.08 -17.22
N SER A 218 23.55 -8.25 -16.03
CA SER A 218 23.33 -9.43 -15.18
C SER A 218 21.86 -9.50 -14.69
N ALA A 219 21.27 -8.35 -14.35
CA ALA A 219 19.88 -8.24 -13.95
C ALA A 219 18.92 -8.56 -15.11
N ARG A 220 19.23 -8.10 -16.34
CA ARG A 220 18.45 -8.46 -17.55
C ARG A 220 18.40 -9.96 -17.77
N TRP A 221 19.54 -10.64 -17.69
CA TRP A 221 19.58 -12.11 -17.81
C TRP A 221 18.78 -12.80 -16.71
N SER A 222 18.85 -12.30 -15.48
CA SER A 222 18.10 -12.87 -14.35
C SER A 222 16.59 -12.68 -14.55
N TYR A 223 16.14 -11.48 -14.89
CA TYR A 223 14.72 -11.20 -15.09
C TYR A 223 14.12 -11.77 -16.38
N ALA A 224 14.95 -12.22 -17.33
CA ALA A 224 14.50 -12.81 -18.59
C ALA A 224 13.48 -13.95 -18.39
N CYS A 225 13.59 -14.69 -17.29
CA CYS A 225 12.68 -15.79 -16.98
C CYS A 225 11.24 -15.32 -16.68
N LEU A 226 11.02 -14.07 -16.26
CA LEU A 226 9.68 -13.48 -16.00
C LEU A 226 9.09 -12.76 -17.21
N MET A 227 9.93 -12.37 -18.18
CA MET A 227 9.53 -11.57 -19.34
C MET A 227 8.34 -12.15 -20.13
N PRO A 228 8.19 -13.47 -20.31
CA PRO A 228 7.03 -14.02 -21.01
C PRO A 228 5.67 -13.72 -20.36
N TRP A 229 5.65 -13.30 -19.09
CA TRP A 229 4.44 -13.04 -18.31
C TRP A 229 4.43 -11.66 -17.65
N ALA A 230 5.35 -10.79 -18.05
CA ALA A 230 5.48 -9.45 -17.51
C ALA A 230 4.16 -8.67 -17.56
N ASP A 231 3.46 -8.74 -18.70
CA ASP A 231 2.21 -8.00 -18.93
C ASP A 231 0.98 -8.64 -18.26
N ASP A 232 1.03 -9.95 -17.96
CA ASP A 232 -0.02 -10.66 -17.25
C ASP A 232 0.57 -11.72 -16.30
N PRO A 233 0.90 -11.31 -15.05
CA PRO A 233 1.38 -12.22 -14.01
C PRO A 233 0.44 -13.39 -13.68
N SER A 234 -0.85 -13.31 -14.04
CA SER A 234 -1.79 -14.43 -13.86
C SER A 234 -1.39 -15.62 -14.73
N LEU A 235 -0.77 -15.37 -15.90
CA LEU A 235 -0.24 -16.42 -16.76
C LEU A 235 0.99 -17.09 -16.13
N TYR A 236 1.82 -16.34 -15.41
CA TYR A 236 2.91 -16.94 -14.62
C TYR A 236 2.33 -17.89 -13.56
N SER A 237 1.36 -17.42 -12.78
CA SER A 237 0.66 -18.22 -11.76
C SER A 237 0.06 -19.50 -12.36
N HIS A 238 -0.59 -19.39 -13.52
CA HIS A 238 -1.20 -20.53 -14.22
C HIS A 238 -0.14 -21.54 -14.69
N ASN A 239 0.95 -21.07 -15.29
CA ASN A 239 2.03 -21.95 -15.75
C ASN A 239 2.75 -22.64 -14.59
N MET A 240 2.87 -22.01 -13.44
CA MET A 240 3.41 -22.63 -12.23
C MET A 240 2.60 -23.85 -11.79
N GLN A 241 1.28 -23.89 -12.03
CA GLN A 241 0.43 -25.05 -11.71
C GLN A 241 0.71 -26.27 -12.58
N SER A 242 1.29 -26.08 -13.77
CA SER A 242 1.62 -27.20 -14.66
C SER A 242 2.76 -28.08 -14.12
N GLY A 243 3.55 -27.59 -13.16
CA GLY A 243 4.77 -28.24 -12.67
C GLY A 243 5.91 -28.29 -13.69
N ARG A 244 5.72 -27.78 -14.92
CA ARG A 244 6.71 -27.80 -16.01
C ARG A 244 7.67 -26.61 -15.94
N TYR A 245 7.28 -25.55 -15.24
CA TYR A 245 8.10 -24.38 -15.04
C TYR A 245 8.67 -24.36 -13.62
N ARG A 246 9.99 -24.18 -13.50
CA ARG A 246 10.69 -24.16 -12.20
C ARG A 246 10.44 -22.87 -11.40
N GLY A 247 9.92 -21.84 -12.05
CA GLY A 247 9.77 -20.50 -11.48
C GLY A 247 11.07 -19.70 -11.49
N CYS A 248 10.94 -18.43 -11.12
CA CYS A 248 12.00 -17.42 -11.19
C CYS A 248 12.60 -17.04 -9.83
N ARG A 249 12.30 -17.82 -8.79
CA ARG A 249 12.65 -17.52 -7.39
C ARG A 249 14.13 -17.19 -7.20
N TYR A 250 15.02 -17.97 -7.79
CA TYR A 250 16.47 -17.80 -7.60
C TYR A 250 16.99 -16.58 -8.33
N GLU A 251 16.47 -16.33 -9.54
CA GLU A 251 16.84 -15.21 -10.39
C GLU A 251 16.45 -13.87 -9.77
N VAL A 252 15.18 -13.73 -9.34
CA VAL A 252 14.71 -12.49 -8.72
C VAL A 252 15.41 -12.22 -7.39
N PHE A 253 15.76 -13.29 -6.65
CA PHE A 253 16.52 -13.18 -5.42
C PHE A 253 17.96 -12.73 -5.68
N ALA A 254 18.61 -13.24 -6.74
CA ALA A 254 19.97 -12.86 -7.11
C ALA A 254 20.08 -11.36 -7.41
N VAL A 255 19.14 -10.79 -8.16
CA VAL A 255 19.14 -9.35 -8.47
C VAL A 255 19.03 -8.51 -7.19
N LEU A 256 18.09 -8.84 -6.29
CA LEU A 256 17.97 -8.14 -5.02
C LEU A 256 19.24 -8.29 -4.17
N GLN A 257 19.80 -9.50 -4.12
CA GLN A 257 21.01 -9.77 -3.35
C GLN A 257 22.20 -8.95 -3.87
N ASP A 258 22.36 -8.83 -5.19
CA ASP A 258 23.46 -8.08 -5.80
C ASP A 258 23.30 -6.56 -5.61
N LEU A 259 22.08 -6.04 -5.68
CA LEU A 259 21.77 -4.66 -5.27
C LEU A 259 22.18 -4.41 -3.81
N LEU A 260 21.77 -5.29 -2.90
CA LEU A 260 22.04 -5.14 -1.47
C LEU A 260 23.53 -5.28 -1.12
N LYS A 261 24.30 -6.12 -1.82
CA LYS A 261 25.77 -6.23 -1.64
C LYS A 261 26.48 -4.90 -1.92
N LYS A 262 25.98 -4.13 -2.88
CA LYS A 262 26.54 -2.84 -3.31
C LYS A 262 25.84 -1.62 -2.69
N ARG A 263 24.94 -1.83 -1.71
CA ARG A 263 24.10 -0.76 -1.11
C ARG A 263 24.88 0.46 -0.64
N ALA A 264 26.05 0.27 -0.01
CA ALA A 264 26.82 1.39 0.53
C ALA A 264 27.34 2.31 -0.58
N TYR A 265 27.78 1.71 -1.70
CA TYR A 265 28.22 2.43 -2.88
C TYR A 265 27.05 3.19 -3.52
N TYR A 266 25.92 2.53 -3.73
CA TYR A 266 24.76 3.15 -4.37
C TYR A 266 24.10 4.26 -3.53
N ILE A 267 24.03 4.09 -2.20
CA ILE A 267 23.50 5.11 -1.27
C ILE A 267 24.35 6.38 -1.30
N GLN A 268 25.68 6.26 -1.41
CA GLN A 268 26.57 7.42 -1.48
C GLN A 268 26.39 8.23 -2.76
N GLN A 269 25.99 7.58 -3.87
CA GLN A 269 25.74 8.26 -5.15
C GLN A 269 24.39 8.98 -5.13
N ASP A 270 23.32 8.26 -4.81
CA ASP A 270 21.97 8.82 -4.70
C ASP A 270 21.10 7.91 -3.82
N ARG A 271 20.92 8.34 -2.56
CA ARG A 271 20.15 7.61 -1.56
C ARG A 271 18.68 7.40 -1.98
N GLN A 272 18.07 8.39 -2.62
CA GLN A 272 16.65 8.32 -2.99
C GLN A 272 16.43 7.39 -4.18
N ARG A 273 17.24 7.52 -5.24
CA ARG A 273 17.14 6.66 -6.41
C ARG A 273 17.47 5.21 -6.05
N TYR A 274 18.49 4.98 -5.22
CA TYR A 274 18.80 3.64 -4.73
C TYR A 274 17.62 3.05 -3.92
N PHE A 275 17.03 3.82 -3.00
CA PHE A 275 15.88 3.35 -2.22
C PHE A 275 14.71 2.94 -3.13
N ASN A 276 14.41 3.73 -4.15
CA ASN A 276 13.39 3.39 -5.14
C ASN A 276 13.73 2.09 -5.90
N ALA A 277 14.97 1.92 -6.36
CA ALA A 277 15.41 0.70 -7.03
C ALA A 277 15.36 -0.52 -6.11
N GLU A 278 15.76 -0.38 -4.83
CA GLU A 278 15.67 -1.45 -3.83
C GLU A 278 14.22 -1.88 -3.60
N GLN A 279 13.27 -0.94 -3.45
CA GLN A 279 11.86 -1.28 -3.25
C GLN A 279 11.27 -1.97 -4.47
N ASN A 280 11.59 -1.54 -5.69
CA ASN A 280 11.17 -2.24 -6.89
C ASN A 280 11.75 -3.67 -6.96
N ALA A 281 13.03 -3.87 -6.62
CA ALA A 281 13.62 -5.22 -6.58
C ALA A 281 12.99 -6.12 -5.52
N ARG A 282 12.65 -5.57 -4.34
CA ARG A 282 11.90 -6.27 -3.29
C ARG A 282 10.49 -6.64 -3.75
N LEU A 283 9.81 -5.72 -4.44
CA LEU A 283 8.50 -5.95 -5.04
C LEU A 283 8.57 -7.10 -6.04
N VAL A 284 9.54 -7.12 -6.97
CA VAL A 284 9.66 -8.22 -7.95
C VAL A 284 9.88 -9.56 -7.25
N ARG A 285 10.72 -9.63 -6.21
CA ARG A 285 10.90 -10.85 -5.40
C ARG A 285 9.60 -11.28 -4.70
N ASN A 286 8.90 -10.34 -4.07
CA ASN A 286 7.68 -10.62 -3.32
C ASN A 286 6.51 -10.99 -4.25
N GLY A 287 6.40 -10.30 -5.39
CA GLY A 287 5.47 -10.57 -6.47
C GLY A 287 5.68 -11.97 -7.06
N GLU A 288 6.92 -12.36 -7.39
CA GLU A 288 7.22 -13.72 -7.84
C GLU A 288 6.68 -14.76 -6.86
N ARG A 289 6.95 -14.56 -5.57
CA ARG A 289 6.53 -15.46 -4.50
C ARG A 289 4.99 -15.55 -4.42
N PHE A 290 4.33 -14.40 -4.50
CA PHE A 290 2.88 -14.27 -4.48
C PHE A 290 2.24 -14.99 -5.67
N PHE A 291 2.60 -14.63 -6.90
CA PHE A 291 2.01 -15.22 -8.10
C PHE A 291 2.32 -16.72 -8.23
N ARG A 292 3.53 -17.15 -7.88
CA ARG A 292 3.88 -18.58 -7.86
C ARG A 292 3.00 -19.41 -6.93
N THR A 293 2.53 -18.82 -5.83
CA THR A 293 1.71 -19.52 -4.82
C THR A 293 0.22 -19.19 -4.89
N MET A 294 -0.19 -18.26 -5.77
CA MET A 294 -1.56 -17.73 -5.86
C MET A 294 -2.64 -18.82 -6.01
N TYR A 295 -2.41 -19.82 -6.85
CA TYR A 295 -3.36 -20.92 -7.10
C TYR A 295 -3.07 -22.18 -6.28
N GLN A 296 -2.07 -22.17 -5.41
CA GLN A 296 -1.86 -23.27 -4.48
C GLN A 296 -2.92 -23.18 -3.38
N ALA A 297 -3.58 -24.29 -3.05
CA ALA A 297 -4.70 -24.36 -2.10
C ALA A 297 -4.33 -24.05 -0.63
N ASN A 298 -3.20 -23.39 -0.40
CA ASN A 298 -2.75 -22.98 0.92
C ASN A 298 -3.08 -21.50 1.13
N ASN A 299 -3.65 -21.21 2.30
CA ASN A 299 -4.04 -19.90 2.86
C ASN A 299 -2.97 -18.78 2.89
N ASN A 300 -1.84 -18.95 2.21
CA ASN A 300 -0.65 -18.14 2.37
C ASN A 300 -0.53 -16.97 1.38
N SER A 301 -1.27 -16.93 0.27
CA SER A 301 -1.08 -15.88 -0.75
C SER A 301 -1.55 -14.50 -0.27
N TRP A 302 -2.69 -14.41 0.40
CA TRP A 302 -3.18 -13.16 1.00
C TRP A 302 -2.24 -12.62 2.08
N ASN A 303 -1.77 -13.48 2.99
CA ASN A 303 -0.77 -13.10 4.00
C ASN A 303 0.53 -12.60 3.38
N GLN A 304 0.92 -13.08 2.19
CA GLN A 304 2.11 -12.59 1.51
C GLN A 304 1.95 -11.17 0.97
N ARG A 305 0.73 -10.78 0.58
CA ARG A 305 0.43 -9.40 0.14
C ARG A 305 0.45 -8.44 1.31
N ASP A 306 -0.21 -8.78 2.42
CA ASP A 306 -0.20 -7.94 3.62
C ASP A 306 1.20 -7.84 4.22
N GLN A 307 1.94 -8.95 4.25
CA GLN A 307 3.33 -8.95 4.68
C GLN A 307 4.21 -8.06 3.79
N ASN A 308 3.96 -8.01 2.47
CA ASN A 308 4.67 -7.09 1.59
C ASN A 308 4.32 -5.63 1.91
N MET A 309 3.04 -5.30 2.07
CA MET A 309 2.60 -3.93 2.41
C MET A 309 3.27 -3.47 3.71
N LEU A 310 3.32 -4.35 4.71
CA LEU A 310 3.97 -4.10 5.98
C LEU A 310 5.49 -3.92 5.85
N GLU A 311 6.18 -4.85 5.18
CA GLU A 311 7.64 -4.76 4.94
C GLU A 311 8.00 -3.46 4.21
N THR A 312 7.17 -3.06 3.24
CA THR A 312 7.33 -1.82 2.48
C THR A 312 7.11 -0.61 3.37
N LEU A 313 6.07 -0.59 4.22
CA LEU A 313 5.85 0.48 5.19
C LEU A 313 7.03 0.62 6.16
N GLN A 314 7.55 -0.49 6.70
CA GLN A 314 8.73 -0.48 7.56
C GLN A 314 9.96 0.08 6.82
N ALA A 315 10.17 -0.29 5.56
CA ALA A 315 11.24 0.25 4.74
C ALA A 315 11.10 1.77 4.52
N ILE A 316 9.88 2.27 4.26
CA ILE A 316 9.59 3.70 4.14
C ILE A 316 9.90 4.43 5.47
N LEU A 317 9.42 3.92 6.61
CA LEU A 317 9.65 4.54 7.92
C LEU A 317 11.14 4.58 8.29
N ASN A 318 11.88 3.51 7.98
CA ASN A 318 13.33 3.48 8.18
C ASN A 318 14.05 4.47 7.26
N TYR A 319 13.60 4.59 6.01
CA TYR A 319 14.16 5.53 5.04
C TYR A 319 13.88 7.00 5.42
N ARG A 320 12.68 7.31 5.89
CA ARG A 320 12.26 8.66 6.29
C ARG A 320 12.72 9.06 7.69
N GLY A 321 13.06 8.07 8.52
CA GLY A 321 13.60 8.27 9.86
C GLY A 321 12.55 8.24 10.96
N GLN A 322 13.00 8.09 12.22
CA GLN A 322 12.13 7.83 13.36
C GLN A 322 11.15 8.97 13.71
N LYS A 323 11.32 10.16 13.16
CA LYS A 323 10.41 11.29 13.38
C LYS A 323 9.28 11.36 12.35
N SER A 324 9.36 10.60 11.26
CA SER A 324 8.32 10.62 10.23
C SER A 324 7.02 10.02 10.75
N LYS A 325 5.91 10.54 10.22
CA LYS A 325 4.56 10.04 10.51
C LYS A 325 3.84 9.73 9.20
N ALA A 326 3.13 8.60 9.18
CA ALA A 326 2.51 8.05 7.98
C ALA A 326 1.00 7.87 8.11
N ILE A 327 0.32 8.23 7.03
CA ILE A 327 -1.10 8.00 6.81
C ILE A 327 -1.21 6.89 5.78
N ILE A 328 -1.88 5.80 6.14
CA ILE A 328 -2.03 4.62 5.28
C ILE A 328 -3.45 4.60 4.74
N TRP A 329 -3.64 4.56 3.42
CA TRP A 329 -4.94 4.35 2.80
C TRP A 329 -5.00 2.94 2.23
N ALA A 330 -5.86 2.11 2.79
CA ALA A 330 -6.06 0.74 2.32
C ALA A 330 -7.48 0.26 2.69
N HIS A 331 -7.92 -0.81 2.06
CA HIS A 331 -9.20 -1.45 2.38
C HIS A 331 -9.24 -1.89 3.85
N ASN A 332 -10.43 -1.88 4.47
CA ASN A 332 -10.62 -2.32 5.85
C ASN A 332 -10.06 -3.73 6.12
N SER A 333 -10.03 -4.60 5.12
CA SER A 333 -9.45 -5.95 5.24
C SER A 333 -7.94 -5.96 5.50
N HIS A 334 -7.20 -4.93 5.08
CA HIS A 334 -5.74 -4.85 5.25
C HIS A 334 -5.32 -4.20 6.58
N ILE A 335 -6.19 -3.35 7.14
CA ILE A 335 -5.84 -2.48 8.27
C ILE A 335 -6.70 -2.69 9.51
N GLY A 336 -7.76 -3.49 9.41
CA GLY A 336 -8.63 -3.82 10.54
C GLY A 336 -7.86 -4.55 11.64
N ASP A 337 -8.28 -4.34 12.89
CA ASP A 337 -7.75 -5.12 14.00
C ASP A 337 -8.38 -6.52 13.98
N ALA A 338 -7.60 -7.53 13.58
CA ALA A 338 -8.09 -8.91 13.54
C ALA A 338 -8.48 -9.46 14.92
N ARG A 339 -8.09 -8.83 16.02
CA ARG A 339 -8.53 -9.22 17.37
C ARG A 339 -9.97 -8.79 17.65
N ALA A 340 -10.48 -7.82 16.90
CA ALA A 340 -11.80 -7.23 17.06
C ALA A 340 -12.72 -7.53 15.87
N THR A 341 -12.28 -8.38 14.94
CA THR A 341 -13.04 -8.73 13.73
C THR A 341 -13.19 -10.24 13.69
N ASP A 342 -14.42 -10.74 13.84
CA ASP A 342 -14.74 -12.13 13.50
C ASP A 342 -14.65 -12.28 11.98
N MET A 343 -13.80 -13.20 11.50
CA MET A 343 -13.63 -13.50 10.07
C MET A 343 -14.02 -14.93 9.73
#